data_AF-A0A1Z9JGB8-F1
#
_entry.id   AF-A0A1Z9JGB8-F1
#
_cell.length_a   1.000
_cell.length_b   1.000
_cell.length_c   1.000
_cell.angle_alpha   90.00
_cell.angle_beta   90.00
_cell.angle_gamma   90.00
#
_symmetry.space_group_name_H-M   'P 1'
#
loop_
_entity.id
_entity.type
_entity.pdbx_description
1 polymer ?
#
loop_
_entity_poly.entity_id
_entity_poly.type
_entity_poly.pdbx_seq_one_letter_code
_entity_poly.pdbx_strand_id
1 'polypeptide(L)'
;MRDESPFIPDALSHRQLSQLLKTAQCSAPQSTNAADQQGGSDGPSLDPDLNRWATHTRRLLRQIAQEGDGAGEHRSPQQVMALGSFRTHLMLGLQALKAAQS
;
A
#
# COMPACT_ATOMS: atom_id res chain seq x y z
N MET A 1 -19.51 0.68 22.67
CA MET A 1 -18.58 -0.47 22.52
C MET A 1 -19.14 -1.44 21.50
N ARG A 2 -18.60 -1.44 20.28
CA ARG A 2 -18.34 -2.64 19.48
C ARG A 2 -17.14 -2.31 18.58
N ASP A 3 -16.03 -2.93 18.90
CA ASP A 3 -14.79 -2.93 18.13
C ASP A 3 -14.99 -4.02 17.07
N GLU A 4 -15.47 -3.64 15.88
CA GLU A 4 -15.55 -4.53 14.70
C GLU A 4 -14.26 -4.42 13.89
N SER A 5 -13.12 -4.47 14.59
CA SER A 5 -11.85 -4.72 13.92
C SER A 5 -11.86 -6.19 13.49
N PRO A 6 -11.74 -6.51 12.18
CA PRO A 6 -11.63 -7.90 11.77
C PRO A 6 -10.44 -8.51 12.50
N PHE A 7 -10.66 -9.63 13.18
CA PHE A 7 -9.61 -10.34 13.92
C PHE A 7 -8.55 -10.79 12.91
N ILE A 8 -7.43 -10.08 12.85
CA ILE A 8 -6.26 -10.46 12.04
C ILE A 8 -5.35 -11.29 12.96
N PRO A 9 -5.22 -12.60 12.73
CA PRO A 9 -4.32 -13.43 13.52
C PRO A 9 -2.85 -13.09 13.23
N ASP A 10 -2.01 -13.07 14.27
CA ASP A 10 -0.56 -12.81 14.18
C ASP A 10 0.21 -13.83 13.31
N ALA A 11 -0.35 -15.02 13.09
CA ALA A 11 0.19 -16.00 12.16
C ALA A 11 -0.91 -16.87 11.54
N LEU A 12 -0.77 -17.16 10.25
CA LEU A 12 -1.62 -18.08 9.51
C LEU A 12 -0.84 -19.33 9.13
N SER A 13 -1.39 -20.51 9.42
CA SER A 13 -0.85 -21.75 8.86
C SER A 13 -1.10 -21.81 7.35
N HIS A 14 -0.25 -22.55 6.64
CA HIS A 14 -0.39 -22.75 5.18
C HIS A 14 -1.79 -23.25 4.78
N ARG A 15 -2.41 -24.09 5.63
CA ARG A 15 -3.76 -24.62 5.40
C ARG A 15 -4.83 -23.53 5.52
N GLN A 16 -4.71 -22.65 6.51
CA GLN A 16 -5.64 -21.53 6.72
C GLN A 16 -5.55 -20.51 5.60
N LEU A 17 -4.33 -20.16 5.16
CA LEU A 17 -4.12 -19.29 3.99
C LEU A 17 -4.76 -19.89 2.73
N SER A 18 -4.54 -21.18 2.49
CA SER A 18 -5.12 -21.88 1.34
C SER A 18 -6.65 -21.90 1.37
N GLN A 19 -7.26 -21.96 2.55
CA GLN A 19 -8.71 -21.87 2.71
C GLN A 19 -9.22 -20.45 2.45
N LEU A 20 -8.56 -19.43 2.99
CA LEU A 20 -8.93 -18.03 2.77
C LEU A 20 -8.89 -17.63 1.29
N LEU A 21 -7.86 -18.08 0.56
CA LEU A 21 -7.76 -17.86 -0.88
C LEU A 21 -8.87 -18.56 -1.66
N LYS A 22 -9.24 -19.79 -1.28
CA LYS A 22 -10.36 -20.51 -1.90
C LYS A 22 -11.70 -19.82 -1.62
N THR A 23 -11.93 -19.36 -0.39
CA THR A 23 -13.16 -18.63 -0.05
C THR A 23 -13.24 -17.30 -0.78
N ALA A 24 -12.13 -16.56 -0.90
CA ALA A 24 -12.11 -15.31 -1.67
C ALA A 24 -12.42 -15.53 -3.17
N GLN A 25 -11.94 -16.63 -3.76
CA GLN A 25 -12.26 -17.00 -5.14
C GLN A 25 -13.73 -17.41 -5.32
N CYS A 26 -14.34 -18.06 -4.33
CA CYS A 26 -15.76 -18.42 -4.37
C CYS A 26 -16.70 -17.23 -4.10
N SER A 27 -16.25 -16.22 -3.35
CA SER A 27 -17.03 -15.02 -3.05
C SER A 27 -17.03 -13.98 -4.17
N ALA A 28 -16.34 -14.23 -5.29
CA ALA A 28 -16.50 -13.43 -6.49
C ALA A 28 -17.92 -13.66 -7.05
N PRO A 29 -18.80 -12.64 -7.09
CA PRO A 29 -20.15 -12.84 -7.59
C PRO A 29 -20.08 -13.22 -9.07
N GLN A 30 -20.58 -14.42 -9.36
CA GLN A 30 -20.98 -14.83 -10.69
C GLN A 30 -21.88 -13.73 -11.26
N SER A 31 -21.45 -13.07 -12.34
CA SER A 31 -22.24 -12.05 -13.01
C SER A 31 -23.55 -12.65 -13.52
N THR A 32 -24.61 -12.50 -12.73
CA THR A 32 -25.98 -12.65 -13.20
C THR A 32 -26.48 -11.25 -13.55
N ASN A 33 -26.73 -11.05 -14.84
CA ASN A 33 -27.35 -9.85 -15.37
C ASN A 33 -28.71 -9.61 -14.70
N ALA A 34 -28.82 -8.55 -13.92
CA ALA A 34 -30.07 -7.87 -13.65
C ALA A 34 -29.76 -6.39 -13.42
N ALA A 35 -30.50 -5.55 -14.15
CA ALA A 35 -30.45 -4.10 -14.10
C ALA A 35 -30.67 -3.54 -12.69
N ASP A 36 -30.32 -2.27 -12.52
CA ASP A 36 -30.32 -1.47 -11.28
C ASP A 36 -29.15 -1.73 -10.32
N GLN A 37 -28.08 -0.96 -10.57
CA GLN A 37 -27.53 -0.07 -9.54
C GLN A 37 -26.64 0.98 -10.22
N GLN A 38 -27.31 2.01 -10.74
CA GLN A 38 -26.74 3.35 -10.94
C GLN A 38 -26.49 3.98 -9.55
N GLY A 39 -25.61 3.37 -8.76
CA GLY A 39 -25.08 3.92 -7.51
C GLY A 39 -23.72 4.50 -7.80
N GLY A 40 -23.68 5.62 -8.54
CA GLY A 40 -22.46 6.40 -8.67
C GLY A 40 -21.98 6.75 -7.28
N SER A 41 -20.90 6.13 -6.84
CA SER A 41 -20.20 6.53 -5.62
C SER A 41 -19.57 7.90 -5.90
N ASP A 42 -20.35 8.97 -5.74
CA ASP A 42 -19.90 10.37 -5.70
C ASP A 42 -19.12 10.65 -4.39
N GLY A 43 -18.40 9.66 -3.87
CA GLY A 43 -17.39 9.87 -2.84
C GLY A 43 -16.16 10.53 -3.47
N PRO A 44 -15.42 11.38 -2.73
CA PRO A 44 -14.16 11.91 -3.23
C PRO A 44 -13.24 10.74 -3.59
N SER A 45 -12.92 10.61 -4.88
CA SER A 45 -11.94 9.62 -5.32
C SER A 45 -10.61 9.94 -4.66
N LEU A 46 -10.00 8.93 -4.03
CA LEU A 46 -8.66 9.02 -3.45
C LEU A 46 -7.58 8.98 -4.54
N ASP A 47 -7.93 8.61 -5.78
CA ASP A 47 -6.99 8.48 -6.89
C ASP A 47 -6.15 9.74 -7.18
N PRO A 48 -6.71 10.97 -7.23
CA PRO A 48 -5.91 12.18 -7.41
C PRO A 48 -4.88 12.38 -6.30
N ASP A 49 -5.27 12.15 -5.03
CA ASP A 49 -4.38 12.32 -3.89
C ASP A 49 -3.29 11.25 -3.87
N LEU A 50 -3.65 10.00 -4.17
CA LEU A 50 -2.70 8.88 -4.28
C LEU A 50 -1.71 9.09 -5.43
N ASN A 51 -2.16 9.62 -6.57
CA ASN A 51 -1.29 9.93 -7.70
C ASN A 51 -0.33 11.09 -7.37
N ARG A 52 -0.84 12.11 -6.68
CA ARG A 52 -0.02 13.23 -6.20
C ARG A 52 1.04 12.75 -5.20
N TRP A 53 0.64 11.92 -4.24
CA TRP A 53 1.55 11.28 -3.29
C TRP A 53 2.62 10.45 -4.01
N ALA A 54 2.23 9.60 -4.97
CA ALA A 54 3.17 8.76 -5.73
C ALA A 54 4.20 9.60 -6.49
N THR A 55 3.76 10.69 -7.12
CA THR A 55 4.62 11.62 -7.86
C THR A 55 5.63 12.30 -6.93
N HIS A 56 5.18 12.82 -5.78
CA HIS A 56 6.06 13.45 -4.80
C HIS A 56 7.05 12.46 -4.20
N THR A 57 6.61 11.26 -3.85
CA THR A 57 7.48 10.21 -3.30
C THR A 57 8.57 9.80 -4.28
N ARG A 58 8.26 9.65 -5.57
CA ARG A 58 9.28 9.35 -6.61
C ARG A 58 10.30 10.48 -6.77
N ARG A 59 9.86 11.75 -6.67
CA ARG A 59 10.77 12.90 -6.69
C ARG A 59 11.68 12.90 -5.46
N LEU A 60 11.13 12.72 -4.27
CA LEU A 60 11.87 12.67 -3.02
C LEU A 60 12.92 11.55 -3.03
N LEU A 61 12.55 10.35 -3.49
CA LEU A 61 13.49 9.22 -3.62
C LEU A 61 14.68 9.53 -4.54
N ARG A 62 14.46 10.27 -5.64
CA ARG A 62 15.56 10.73 -6.51
C ARG A 62 16.46 11.74 -5.80
N GLN A 63 15.89 12.68 -5.04
CA GLN A 63 16.66 13.66 -4.27
C GLN A 63 17.49 12.96 -3.19
N ILE A 64 16.90 12.03 -2.44
CA ILE A 64 17.61 11.21 -1.44
C ILE A 64 18.77 10.43 -2.09
N ALA A 65 18.58 9.90 -3.30
CA ALA A 65 19.64 9.20 -4.01
C ALA A 65 20.78 10.14 -4.47
N GLN A 66 20.45 11.36 -4.91
CA GLN A 66 21.42 12.37 -5.34
C GLN A 66 22.20 12.98 -4.17
N GLU A 67 21.53 13.24 -3.05
CA GLU A 67 22.12 13.83 -1.84
C GLU A 67 22.82 12.78 -0.96
N GLY A 68 22.49 11.50 -1.13
CA GLY A 68 23.06 10.39 -0.37
C GLY A 68 24.58 10.24 -0.50
N ASP A 69 25.14 10.58 -1.66
CA ASP A 69 26.59 10.52 -1.91
C ASP A 69 27.36 11.69 -1.26
N GLY A 70 26.71 12.85 -1.05
CA GLY A 70 27.32 14.02 -0.40
C GLY A 70 27.05 14.14 1.11
N ALA A 71 26.02 13.46 1.62
CA ALA A 71 25.56 13.63 2.98
C ALA A 71 26.31 12.79 4.04
N GLY A 72 27.28 11.98 3.62
CA GLY A 72 28.10 11.16 4.52
C GLY A 72 28.97 11.97 5.48
N GLU A 73 29.36 13.20 5.11
CA GLU A 73 30.28 14.02 5.91
C GLU A 73 29.64 14.66 7.15
N HIS A 74 28.32 14.88 7.16
CA HIS A 74 27.64 15.67 8.20
C HIS A 74 26.58 14.88 8.99
N ARG A 75 26.45 13.57 8.74
CA ARG A 75 25.43 12.72 9.36
C ARG A 75 26.04 11.68 10.29
N SER A 76 25.39 11.47 11.44
CA SER A 76 25.74 10.36 12.32
C SER A 76 25.37 9.01 11.67
N PRO A 77 26.02 7.90 12.08
CA PRO A 77 25.65 6.56 11.60
C PRO A 77 24.16 6.23 11.79
N GLN A 78 23.57 6.70 12.89
CA GLN A 78 22.14 6.51 13.16
C GLN A 78 21.26 7.24 12.15
N GLN A 79 21.63 8.46 11.74
CA GLN A 79 20.90 9.22 10.73
C GLN A 79 21.00 8.57 9.34
N VAL A 80 22.16 8.03 8.99
CA VAL A 80 22.35 7.28 7.74
C VAL A 80 21.44 6.04 7.70
N MET A 81 21.41 5.26 8.79
CA MET A 81 20.54 4.09 8.90
C MET A 81 19.05 4.47 8.85
N ALA A 82 18.65 5.51 9.58
CA ALA A 82 17.26 5.99 9.59
C ALA A 82 16.82 6.40 8.18
N LEU A 83 17.67 7.13 7.44
CA LEU A 83 17.37 7.51 6.07
C LEU A 83 17.28 6.32 5.12
N GLY A 84 18.17 5.32 5.29
CA GLY A 84 18.11 4.06 4.55
C GLY A 84 16.79 3.31 4.79
N SER A 85 16.39 3.15 6.05
CA SER A 85 15.10 2.54 6.41
C SER A 85 13.92 3.32 5.83
N PHE A 86 13.93 4.65 5.94
CA PHE A 86 12.89 5.52 5.40
C PHE A 86 12.73 5.36 3.88
N ARG A 87 13.85 5.34 3.14
CA ARG A 87 13.85 5.08 1.69
C ARG A 87 13.17 3.75 1.35
N THR A 88 13.46 2.69 2.10
CA THR A 88 12.83 1.38 1.90
C THR A 88 11.31 1.44 2.12
N HIS A 89 10.84 2.08 3.18
CA HIS A 89 9.40 2.22 3.45
C HIS A 89 8.67 2.98 2.34
N LEU A 90 9.27 4.05 1.79
CA LEU A 90 8.70 4.78 0.65
C LEU A 90 8.59 3.89 -0.61
N MET A 91 9.60 3.08 -0.89
CA MET A 91 9.56 2.14 -2.01
C MET A 91 8.47 1.09 -1.84
N LEU A 92 8.35 0.51 -0.64
CA LEU A 92 7.31 -0.45 -0.32
C LEU A 92 5.91 0.16 -0.45
N GLY A 93 5.71 1.40 0.01
CA GLY A 93 4.45 2.12 -0.17
C GLY A 93 4.08 2.31 -1.64
N LEU A 94 5.04 2.63 -2.51
CA LEU A 94 4.80 2.72 -3.96
C LEU A 94 4.42 1.37 -4.58
N GLN A 95 5.04 0.28 -4.12
CA GLN A 95 4.70 -1.08 -4.58
C GLN A 95 3.31 -1.49 -4.12
N ALA A 96 2.96 -1.23 -2.86
CA ALA A 96 1.63 -1.49 -2.33
C ALA A 96 0.56 -0.68 -3.08
N LEU A 97 0.81 0.61 -3.34
CA LEU A 97 -0.09 1.44 -4.13
C LEU A 97 -0.28 0.89 -5.55
N LYS A 98 0.80 0.48 -6.22
CA LYS A 98 0.72 -0.15 -7.54
C LYS A 98 -0.15 -1.41 -7.50
N ALA A 99 0.04 -2.26 -6.49
CA ALA A 99 -0.72 -3.50 -6.34
C ALA A 99 -2.21 -3.24 -6.05
N ALA A 100 -2.53 -2.19 -5.28
CA ALA A 100 -3.92 -1.79 -5.00
C ALA A 100 -4.65 -1.23 -6.23
N GLN A 101 -3.91 -0.77 -7.24
CA GLN A 101 -4.44 -0.23 -8.50
C GLN A 101 -4.42 -1.24 -9.67
N SER A 102 -3.94 -2.47 -9.43
CA SER A 102 -3.78 -3.52 -10.45
C SER A 102 -5.00 -4.44 -10.53
#